data_AF-E3M9S3-F1
#
_entry.id   AF-E3M9S3-F1
#
_cell.length_a   1.000
_cell.length_b   1.000
_cell.length_c   1.000
_cell.angle_alpha   90.00
_cell.angle_beta   90.00
_cell.angle_gamma   90.00
#
_symmetry.space_group_name_H-M   'P 1'
#
loop_
_entity.id
_entity.type
_entity.pdbx_description
1 polymer ?
#
loop_
_entity_poly.entity_id
_entity_poly.type
_entity_poly.pdbx_seq_one_letter_code
_entity_poly.pdbx_strand_id
1 'polypeptide(L)'
;MTTALNENCMKAIMKDLDPGLRLHLSRACPSLRQLDQEIPLKIQNLHISTSRLHIDTTTFKLGIVRHYPDVDTPEFVKKENSEGGTPYDVDVYGLRRSFKAETPDFDYYEQQPEAAWIIEMERLQEELLELELYRNPDKKKIEKLQGQLAPLYHKYNDTTPPFDNYLQLMVISKWSQKIEKMSYGKLLHQAMEYLVSRFFGRRRIFLDSLKLQGVPLPCDVYLVKVNGTCVTPDGLELMWYLLPNLESLDSLKVCDEDDEEFADTDAEMLVLHSFPGIQHLRKLKNKEVFVKQDCFSALDVLLLVEDWLMTGRDLGTCFKFEVDSDEMDQVLRCLEDIEKMDNARRAVTGFDFSPKCVVIPMPNNTMELMADYQRDAKDNNLFIFTLKVQNIGEFFEFKNASKVRQTTHFFDFWIKGGFLRFGHTDRQADTKVVSLVHP
;
A
#
# COMPACT_ATOMS: atom_id res chain seq x y z
N MET A 1 -42.01 8.05 35.57
CA MET A 1 -41.72 7.01 34.57
C MET A 1 -40.57 7.50 33.71
N THR A 2 -39.47 6.77 33.61
CA THR A 2 -38.42 7.09 32.62
C THR A 2 -38.82 6.49 31.28
N THR A 3 -39.32 7.31 30.37
CA THR A 3 -39.52 6.90 28.97
C THR A 3 -38.18 6.51 28.38
N ALA A 4 -38.03 5.25 27.95
CA ALA A 4 -36.87 4.84 27.18
C ALA A 4 -36.74 5.71 25.92
N LEU A 5 -35.51 6.04 25.50
CA LEU A 5 -35.32 6.71 24.22
C LEU A 5 -35.90 5.84 23.11
N ASN A 6 -36.69 6.46 22.23
CA ASN A 6 -37.18 5.82 21.01
C ASN A 6 -35.98 5.31 20.20
N GLU A 7 -36.11 4.12 19.61
CA GLU A 7 -35.08 3.48 18.79
C GLU A 7 -34.50 4.44 17.74
N ASN A 8 -35.33 5.26 17.07
CA ASN A 8 -34.88 6.24 16.09
C ASN A 8 -33.97 7.32 16.69
N CYS A 9 -34.20 7.73 17.94
CA CYS A 9 -33.33 8.67 18.65
C CYS A 9 -31.99 8.00 19.03
N MET A 10 -32.03 6.73 19.44
CA MET A 10 -30.81 5.96 19.68
C MET A 10 -30.02 5.71 18.38
N LYS A 11 -30.70 5.45 17.26
CA LYS A 11 -30.08 5.32 15.93
C LYS A 11 -29.39 6.62 15.48
N ALA A 12 -29.99 7.78 15.76
CA ALA A 12 -29.35 9.07 15.53
C ALA A 12 -28.10 9.27 16.40
N ILE A 13 -28.20 9.06 17.73
CA ILE A 13 -27.06 9.24 18.65
C ILE A 13 -25.90 8.31 18.29
N MET A 14 -26.18 7.03 18.02
CA MET A 14 -25.16 6.03 17.65
C MET A 14 -24.50 6.28 16.28
N LYS A 15 -25.10 7.08 15.39
CA LYS A 15 -24.51 7.43 14.09
C LYS A 15 -23.36 8.43 14.22
N ASP A 16 -23.41 9.28 15.23
CA ASP A 16 -22.50 10.43 15.40
C ASP A 16 -21.70 10.37 16.73
N LEU A 17 -21.84 9.28 17.49
CA LEU A 17 -21.01 8.98 18.66
C LEU A 17 -19.66 8.35 18.24
N ASP A 18 -18.59 8.76 18.93
CA ASP A 18 -17.23 8.22 18.81
C ASP A 18 -17.18 6.67 18.80
N PRO A 19 -16.40 6.04 17.89
CA PRO A 19 -16.29 4.58 17.81
C PRO A 19 -15.85 3.91 19.13
N GLY A 20 -14.90 4.49 19.86
CA GLY A 20 -14.44 3.97 21.15
C GLY A 20 -15.52 3.99 22.22
N LEU A 21 -16.29 5.08 22.29
CA LEU A 21 -17.46 5.20 23.17
C LEU A 21 -18.57 4.21 22.78
N ARG A 22 -18.86 4.02 21.48
CA ARG A 22 -19.80 3.00 20.99
C ARG A 22 -19.39 1.59 21.42
N LEU A 23 -18.12 1.23 21.24
CA LEU A 23 -17.57 -0.06 21.65
C LEU A 23 -17.69 -0.28 23.16
N HIS A 24 -17.49 0.77 23.96
CA HIS A 24 -17.68 0.71 25.41
C HIS A 24 -19.15 0.51 25.80
N LEU A 25 -20.07 1.28 25.21
CA LEU A 25 -21.52 1.15 25.46
C LEU A 25 -22.07 -0.22 25.01
N SER A 26 -21.63 -0.73 23.85
CA SER A 26 -22.01 -2.06 23.32
C SER A 26 -21.47 -3.23 24.16
N ARG A 27 -20.42 -2.99 24.96
CA ARG A 27 -19.95 -3.90 26.01
C ARG A 27 -20.75 -3.76 27.31
N ALA A 28 -21.04 -2.53 27.75
CA ALA A 28 -21.71 -2.25 29.02
C ALA A 28 -23.22 -2.52 29.00
N CYS A 29 -23.89 -2.30 27.86
CA CYS A 29 -25.33 -2.43 27.66
C CYS A 29 -25.63 -3.41 26.51
N PRO A 30 -25.78 -4.73 26.78
CA PRO A 30 -25.99 -5.73 25.74
C PRO A 30 -27.21 -5.49 24.85
N SER A 31 -28.25 -4.82 25.35
CA SER A 31 -29.44 -4.41 24.58
C SER A 31 -29.15 -3.43 23.46
N LEU A 32 -28.04 -2.68 23.53
CA LEU A 32 -27.61 -1.77 22.47
C LEU A 32 -26.73 -2.46 21.42
N ARG A 33 -26.38 -3.75 21.60
CA ARG A 33 -25.45 -4.45 20.71
C ARG A 33 -26.00 -4.65 19.30
N GLN A 34 -27.26 -5.08 19.16
CA GLN A 34 -27.88 -5.20 17.83
C GLN A 34 -27.88 -3.85 17.10
N LEU A 35 -28.20 -2.77 17.83
CA LEU A 35 -28.19 -1.40 17.32
C LEU A 35 -26.78 -0.94 16.86
N ASP A 36 -25.76 -1.30 17.63
CA ASP A 36 -24.34 -1.05 17.32
C ASP A 36 -23.82 -1.87 16.12
N GLN A 37 -24.50 -2.95 15.75
CA GLN A 37 -24.15 -3.81 14.62
C GLN A 37 -24.90 -3.40 13.34
N GLU A 38 -26.17 -2.96 13.46
CA GLU A 38 -26.95 -2.41 12.35
C GLU A 38 -26.35 -1.12 11.78
N ILE A 39 -25.94 -0.21 12.66
CA ILE A 39 -25.43 1.12 12.29
C ILE A 39 -23.93 1.01 12.04
N PRO A 40 -23.43 1.26 10.82
CA PRO A 40 -22.00 1.13 10.57
C PRO A 40 -21.17 2.05 11.47
N LEU A 41 -19.98 1.59 11.87
CA LEU A 41 -18.95 2.47 12.44
C LEU A 41 -18.36 3.33 11.32
N LYS A 42 -18.16 4.62 11.56
CA LYS A 42 -17.32 5.48 10.71
C LYS A 42 -15.92 5.51 11.32
N ILE A 43 -14.91 5.20 10.52
CA ILE A 43 -13.49 5.30 10.88
C ILE A 43 -12.81 6.06 9.75
N GLN A 44 -12.00 7.07 10.08
CA GLN A 44 -11.27 7.86 9.11
C GLN A 44 -10.05 7.09 8.60
N ASN A 45 -9.22 6.59 9.52
CA ASN A 45 -7.97 5.91 9.15
C ASN A 45 -7.85 4.57 9.89
N LEU A 46 -7.83 3.46 9.15
CA LEU A 46 -7.59 2.13 9.69
C LEU A 46 -6.30 1.56 9.08
N HIS A 47 -5.27 1.26 9.87
CA HIS A 47 -4.08 0.52 9.40
C HIS A 47 -3.96 -0.78 10.20
N ILE A 48 -3.89 -1.90 9.51
CA ILE A 48 -3.76 -3.27 10.05
C ILE A 48 -2.47 -3.88 9.52
N SER A 49 -1.53 -4.21 10.41
CA SER A 49 -0.38 -5.06 10.11
C SER A 49 -0.11 -6.09 11.20
N THR A 50 0.80 -7.04 10.94
CA THR A 50 1.24 -8.12 11.85
C THR A 50 1.49 -7.71 13.30
N SER A 51 1.93 -6.46 13.51
CA SER A 51 2.32 -5.90 14.80
C SER A 51 1.58 -4.60 15.15
N ARG A 52 0.63 -4.12 14.33
CA ARG A 52 0.05 -2.78 14.49
C ARG A 52 -1.40 -2.68 14.02
N LEU A 53 -2.29 -2.32 14.93
CA LEU A 53 -3.62 -1.81 14.62
C LEU A 53 -3.64 -0.29 14.91
N HIS A 54 -3.91 0.54 13.92
CA HIS A 54 -4.14 1.97 14.10
C HIS A 54 -5.58 2.30 13.72
N ILE A 55 -6.27 3.04 14.59
CA ILE A 55 -7.65 3.50 14.40
C ILE A 55 -7.69 5.00 14.69
N ASP A 56 -7.87 5.80 13.65
CA ASP A 56 -7.98 7.27 13.60
C ASP A 56 -6.81 8.06 14.19
N THR A 57 -6.62 7.92 15.51
CA THR A 57 -5.58 8.61 16.30
C THR A 57 -5.05 7.75 17.46
N THR A 58 -5.45 6.47 17.53
CA THR A 58 -5.02 5.51 18.55
C THR A 58 -4.27 4.36 17.88
N THR A 59 -3.04 4.09 18.33
CA THR A 59 -2.21 2.98 17.84
C THR A 59 -2.09 1.91 18.89
N PHE A 60 -2.50 0.70 18.55
CA PHE A 60 -2.26 -0.53 19.30
C PHE A 60 -1.06 -1.23 18.65
N LYS A 61 0.09 -1.26 19.33
CA LYS A 61 1.24 -2.09 18.93
C LYS A 61 1.17 -3.44 19.65
N LEU A 62 1.38 -4.52 18.92
CA LEU A 62 1.68 -5.85 19.45
C LEU A 62 3.15 -6.16 19.15
N GLY A 63 3.89 -6.62 20.14
CA GLY A 63 5.29 -7.01 19.97
C GLY A 63 5.77 -7.95 21.08
N ILE A 64 6.86 -8.68 20.81
CA ILE A 64 7.47 -9.58 21.79
C ILE A 64 8.51 -8.81 22.62
N VAL A 65 8.43 -8.91 23.95
CA VAL A 65 9.36 -8.27 24.87
C VAL A 65 10.13 -9.31 25.68
N ARG A 66 11.44 -9.09 25.84
CA ARG A 66 12.32 -9.96 26.63
C ARG A 66 12.34 -9.48 28.08
N HIS A 67 12.11 -10.37 29.03
CA HIS A 67 12.15 -10.12 30.47
C HIS A 67 13.26 -10.96 31.11
N TYR A 68 14.26 -10.31 31.70
CA TYR A 68 15.37 -10.97 32.38
C TYR A 68 15.03 -11.03 33.88
N PRO A 69 14.76 -12.22 34.46
CA PRO A 69 14.35 -12.33 35.87
C PRO A 69 15.53 -12.24 36.85
N ASP A 70 16.67 -12.82 36.50
CA ASP A 70 17.81 -13.03 37.42
C ASP A 70 18.99 -12.05 37.19
N VAL A 71 18.94 -11.22 36.15
CA VAL A 71 20.01 -10.28 35.77
C VAL A 71 19.43 -8.94 35.28
N ASP A 72 20.22 -7.86 35.40
CA ASP A 72 19.85 -6.56 34.85
C ASP A 72 19.58 -6.64 33.34
N THR A 73 18.40 -6.18 32.92
CA THR A 73 18.02 -6.16 31.49
C THR A 73 18.96 -5.23 30.70
N PRO A 74 19.62 -5.69 29.60
CA PRO A 74 20.52 -4.86 28.80
C PRO A 74 19.87 -3.59 28.27
N GLU A 75 20.63 -2.52 28.04
CA GLU A 75 20.05 -1.19 27.77
C GLU A 75 19.38 -1.14 26.40
N PHE A 76 19.93 -1.85 25.41
CA PHE A 76 19.27 -2.03 24.11
C PHE A 76 17.91 -2.76 24.23
N VAL A 77 17.78 -3.72 25.15
CA VAL A 77 16.51 -4.42 25.42
C VAL A 77 15.53 -3.51 26.17
N LYS A 78 15.99 -2.71 27.15
CA LYS A 78 15.12 -1.70 27.80
C LYS A 78 14.52 -0.75 26.76
N LYS A 79 15.34 -0.32 25.79
CA LYS A 79 14.88 0.47 24.64
C LYS A 79 13.86 -0.29 23.79
N GLU A 80 14.20 -1.46 23.25
CA GLU A 80 13.30 -2.26 22.39
C GLU A 80 11.93 -2.51 23.08
N ASN A 81 11.96 -2.93 24.35
CA ASN A 81 10.77 -3.18 25.16
C ASN A 81 9.89 -1.93 25.34
N SER A 82 10.49 -0.73 25.46
CA SER A 82 9.76 0.53 25.66
C SER A 82 9.26 1.17 24.37
N GLU A 83 9.82 0.81 23.22
CA GLU A 83 9.34 1.22 21.88
C GLU A 83 8.19 0.33 21.35
N GLY A 84 8.06 -0.88 21.87
CA GLY A 84 6.94 -1.79 21.61
C GLY A 84 7.24 -3.28 21.87
N GLY A 85 8.51 -3.67 21.82
CA GLY A 85 8.93 -5.05 21.60
C GLY A 85 9.13 -5.35 20.11
N THR A 86 9.69 -6.53 19.83
CA THR A 86 10.00 -7.02 18.48
C THR A 86 8.69 -7.24 17.67
N PRO A 87 8.57 -6.74 16.43
CA PRO A 87 7.32 -6.77 15.65
C PRO A 87 7.07 -8.07 14.88
N TYR A 88 7.72 -9.17 15.24
CA TYR A 88 7.61 -10.48 14.58
C TYR A 88 7.77 -11.62 15.59
N ASP A 89 7.25 -12.80 15.23
CA ASP A 89 7.36 -14.00 16.04
C ASP A 89 8.81 -14.48 16.20
N VAL A 90 9.14 -14.91 17.42
CA VAL A 90 10.46 -15.45 17.79
C VAL A 90 10.40 -16.91 18.29
N ASP A 91 11.54 -17.61 18.19
CA ASP A 91 11.75 -18.93 18.79
C ASP A 91 12.10 -18.83 20.30
N VAL A 92 12.43 -19.96 20.92
CA VAL A 92 12.80 -20.02 22.35
C VAL A 92 14.10 -19.27 22.67
N TYR A 93 14.96 -19.05 21.66
CA TYR A 93 16.22 -18.30 21.79
C TYR A 93 16.03 -16.80 21.56
N GLY A 94 14.82 -16.36 21.18
CA GLY A 94 14.52 -14.97 20.86
C GLY A 94 14.96 -14.53 19.45
N LEU A 95 15.21 -15.49 18.55
CA LEU A 95 15.51 -15.28 17.13
C LEU A 95 14.24 -15.26 16.29
N ARG A 96 14.19 -14.48 15.20
CA ARG A 96 13.03 -14.42 14.29
C ARG A 96 12.70 -15.81 13.73
N ARG A 97 11.43 -16.22 13.81
CA ARG A 97 10.94 -17.43 13.12
C ARG A 97 10.97 -17.18 11.61
N SER A 98 11.69 -18.02 10.88
CA SER A 98 11.57 -18.08 9.42
C SER A 98 10.32 -18.90 9.08
N PHE A 99 9.27 -18.22 8.64
CA PHE A 99 8.08 -18.86 8.06
C PHE A 99 8.36 -19.19 6.59
N LYS A 100 9.23 -20.18 6.33
CA LYS A 100 9.20 -20.83 5.02
C LYS A 100 7.84 -21.50 4.85
N ALA A 101 7.12 -21.16 3.78
CA ALA A 101 5.86 -21.81 3.47
C ALA A 101 6.10 -23.30 3.21
N GLU A 102 5.20 -24.15 3.71
CA GLU A 102 5.15 -25.57 3.35
C GLU A 102 4.53 -25.71 1.94
N THR A 103 5.24 -25.20 0.93
CA THR A 103 4.92 -25.33 -0.50
C THR A 103 5.79 -26.42 -1.12
N PRO A 104 5.34 -27.69 -1.16
CA PRO A 104 6.11 -28.78 -1.75
C PRO A 104 5.99 -28.78 -3.27
N ASP A 105 6.64 -27.81 -3.94
CA ASP A 105 7.13 -27.91 -5.33
C ASP A 105 7.80 -26.58 -5.79
N PHE A 106 9.05 -26.35 -5.37
CA PHE A 106 10.00 -25.58 -6.19
C PHE A 106 11.45 -25.98 -5.86
N ASP A 107 12.01 -26.88 -6.69
CA ASP A 107 13.32 -27.49 -6.46
C ASP A 107 14.38 -26.89 -7.40
N TYR A 108 15.05 -25.82 -6.95
CA TYR A 108 16.39 -25.45 -7.44
C TYR A 108 17.10 -24.44 -6.50
N TYR A 109 18.23 -24.89 -5.90
CA TYR A 109 19.22 -24.08 -5.16
C TYR A 109 18.76 -23.23 -3.96
N GLU A 110 18.47 -23.88 -2.82
CA GLU A 110 18.93 -23.34 -1.52
C GLU A 110 19.63 -24.42 -0.69
N GLN A 111 20.81 -24.08 -0.17
CA GLN A 111 21.61 -24.97 0.67
C GLN A 111 21.17 -24.83 2.12
N GLN A 112 20.79 -25.95 2.75
CA GLN A 112 20.60 -26.17 4.20
C GLN A 112 20.16 -24.96 5.05
N PRO A 113 18.88 -24.90 5.52
CA PRO A 113 18.40 -23.87 6.45
C PRO A 113 19.22 -23.73 7.75
N GLU A 114 19.99 -24.76 8.10
CA GLU A 114 20.90 -24.81 9.24
C GLU A 114 22.14 -23.92 9.06
N ALA A 115 22.56 -23.62 7.82
CA ALA A 115 23.72 -22.79 7.54
C ALA A 115 23.46 -21.29 7.75
N ALA A 116 22.25 -20.80 7.44
CA ALA A 116 21.96 -19.37 7.36
C ALA A 116 22.20 -18.61 8.69
N TRP A 117 21.86 -19.21 9.83
CA TRP A 117 22.09 -18.60 11.15
C TRP A 117 23.53 -18.77 11.66
N ILE A 118 24.28 -19.74 11.13
CA ILE A 118 25.72 -19.90 11.39
C ILE A 118 26.50 -18.81 10.63
N ILE A 119 26.17 -18.58 9.36
CA ILE A 119 26.76 -17.52 8.53
C ILE A 119 26.53 -16.14 9.17
N GLU A 120 25.32 -15.85 9.65
CA GLU A 120 25.05 -14.58 10.38
C GLU A 120 25.80 -14.52 11.72
N MET A 121 25.99 -15.65 12.42
CA MET A 121 26.79 -15.69 13.65
C MET A 121 28.27 -15.41 13.37
N GLU A 122 28.84 -15.97 12.30
CA GLU A 122 30.22 -15.72 11.86
C GLU A 122 30.39 -14.25 11.43
N ARG A 123 29.46 -13.72 10.61
CA ARG A 123 29.46 -12.31 10.18
C ARG A 123 29.40 -11.33 11.36
N LEU A 124 28.58 -11.62 12.37
CA LEU A 124 28.47 -10.80 13.58
C LEU A 124 29.71 -10.92 14.49
N GLN A 125 30.39 -12.06 14.51
CA GLN A 125 31.67 -12.23 15.22
C GLN A 125 32.80 -11.44 14.54
N GLU A 126 32.88 -11.47 13.21
CA GLU A 126 33.85 -10.70 12.43
C GLU A 126 33.62 -9.18 12.62
N GLU A 127 32.37 -8.71 12.49
CA GLU A 127 32.02 -7.30 12.71
C GLU A 127 32.35 -6.83 14.14
N LEU A 128 32.15 -7.70 15.16
CA LEU A 128 32.52 -7.40 16.54
C LEU A 128 34.05 -7.34 16.73
N LEU A 129 34.79 -8.30 16.17
CA LEU A 129 36.25 -8.36 16.25
C LEU A 129 36.90 -7.14 15.58
N GLU A 130 36.44 -6.75 14.39
CA GLU A 130 36.89 -5.53 13.72
C GLU A 130 36.67 -4.29 14.59
N LEU A 131 35.49 -4.17 15.22
CA LEU A 131 35.16 -3.03 16.07
C LEU A 131 36.03 -2.96 17.33
N GLU A 132 36.36 -4.09 17.94
CA GLU A 132 37.22 -4.15 19.13
C GLU A 132 38.69 -3.78 18.83
N LEU A 133 39.14 -3.87 17.58
CA LEU A 133 40.46 -3.43 17.13
C LEU A 133 40.62 -1.90 17.03
N TYR A 134 39.53 -1.12 17.02
CA TYR A 134 39.62 0.35 16.95
C TYR A 134 40.11 0.96 18.26
N ARG A 135 40.99 1.96 18.16
CA ARG A 135 41.62 2.65 19.31
C ARG A 135 40.64 3.32 20.30
N ASN A 136 39.42 3.60 19.86
CA ASN A 136 38.31 4.09 20.68
C ASN A 136 36.99 3.56 20.10
N PRO A 137 36.58 2.34 20.48
CA PRO A 137 35.50 1.63 19.81
C PRO A 137 34.12 2.11 20.28
N ASP A 138 33.11 2.02 19.41
CA ASP A 138 31.73 2.34 19.81
C ASP A 138 31.15 1.24 20.68
N LYS A 139 31.19 1.47 21.99
CA LYS A 139 30.64 0.59 23.03
C LYS A 139 29.16 0.30 22.85
N LYS A 140 28.37 1.20 22.24
CA LYS A 140 26.94 0.95 21.97
C LYS A 140 26.75 0.00 20.80
N LYS A 141 27.58 0.10 19.76
CA LYS A 141 27.58 -0.87 18.65
C LYS A 141 28.06 -2.24 19.13
N ILE A 142 29.09 -2.29 19.99
CA ILE A 142 29.55 -3.52 20.65
C ILE A 142 28.45 -4.16 21.51
N GLU A 143 27.79 -3.40 22.41
CA GLU A 143 26.68 -3.92 23.25
C GLU A 143 25.55 -4.50 22.37
N LYS A 144 25.21 -3.81 21.27
CA LYS A 144 24.20 -4.28 20.31
C LYS A 144 24.62 -5.59 19.63
N LEU A 145 25.86 -5.70 19.13
CA LEU A 145 26.36 -6.91 18.45
C LEU A 145 26.44 -8.10 19.41
N GLN A 146 26.95 -7.89 20.64
CA GLN A 146 26.92 -8.89 21.70
C GLN A 146 25.48 -9.33 22.02
N GLY A 147 24.53 -8.38 22.01
CA GLY A 147 23.09 -8.63 22.14
C GLY A 147 22.46 -9.43 21.00
N GLN A 148 22.97 -9.28 19.78
CA GLN A 148 22.55 -10.07 18.60
C GLN A 148 23.19 -11.47 18.60
N LEU A 149 24.43 -11.59 19.05
CA LEU A 149 25.18 -12.85 19.15
C LEU A 149 24.68 -13.77 20.28
N ALA A 150 24.26 -13.24 21.43
CA ALA A 150 23.85 -14.06 22.57
C ALA A 150 22.72 -15.07 22.24
N PRO A 151 21.62 -14.69 21.56
CA PRO A 151 20.64 -15.64 21.01
C PRO A 151 21.23 -16.74 20.12
N LEU A 152 22.20 -16.41 19.26
CA LEU A 152 22.85 -17.36 18.35
C LEU A 152 23.76 -18.33 19.11
N TYR A 153 24.51 -17.85 20.10
CA TYR A 153 25.29 -18.72 21.00
C TYR A 153 24.41 -19.63 21.85
N HIS A 154 23.26 -19.15 22.35
CA HIS A 154 22.32 -19.99 23.08
C HIS A 154 21.79 -21.13 22.23
N LYS A 155 21.42 -20.83 20.97
CA LYS A 155 21.01 -21.83 19.98
C LYS A 155 22.12 -22.79 19.58
N TYR A 156 23.35 -22.31 19.36
CA TYR A 156 24.50 -23.13 18.99
C TYR A 156 24.87 -24.16 20.07
N ASN A 157 24.78 -23.77 21.34
CA ASN A 157 25.16 -24.60 22.48
C ASN A 157 23.97 -25.39 23.09
N ASP A 158 22.75 -25.27 22.53
CA ASP A 158 21.49 -25.81 23.09
C ASP A 158 21.29 -25.45 24.58
N THR A 159 21.39 -24.14 24.88
CA THR A 159 21.28 -23.61 26.26
C THR A 159 20.14 -22.62 26.40
N THR A 160 19.44 -22.68 27.55
CA THR A 160 18.35 -21.75 27.87
C THR A 160 18.86 -20.31 27.98
N PRO A 161 18.25 -19.33 27.28
CA PRO A 161 18.59 -17.92 27.47
C PRO A 161 18.22 -17.40 28.88
N PRO A 162 18.89 -16.35 29.38
CA PRO A 162 18.58 -15.73 30.68
C PRO A 162 17.36 -14.80 30.64
N PHE A 163 16.37 -15.06 29.77
CA PHE A 163 15.17 -14.24 29.62
C PHE A 163 13.94 -15.05 29.16
N ASP A 164 12.77 -14.58 29.60
CA ASP A 164 11.46 -15.01 29.11
C ASP A 164 10.96 -14.09 28.00
N ASN A 165 10.26 -14.66 27.02
CA ASN A 165 9.52 -13.90 26.00
C ASN A 165 8.05 -13.67 26.42
N TYR A 166 7.61 -12.42 26.42
CA TYR A 166 6.22 -12.04 26.69
C TYR A 166 5.61 -11.30 25.51
N LEU A 167 4.31 -11.48 25.26
CA LEU A 167 3.56 -10.66 24.31
C LEU A 167 3.14 -9.36 25.01
N GLN A 168 3.50 -8.22 24.43
CA GLN A 168 3.13 -6.89 24.90
C GLN A 168 2.11 -6.23 23.97
N LEU A 169 1.03 -5.72 24.55
CA LEU A 169 0.10 -4.80 23.91
C LEU A 169 0.38 -3.38 24.44
N MET A 170 0.77 -2.48 23.55
CA MET A 170 0.98 -1.07 23.87
C MET A 170 -0.07 -0.22 23.16
N VAL A 171 -0.94 0.42 23.94
CA VAL A 171 -1.99 1.33 23.44
C VAL A 171 -1.49 2.76 23.57
N ILE A 172 -1.31 3.43 22.45
CA ILE A 172 -0.82 4.80 22.33
C ILE A 172 -1.97 5.68 21.83
N SER A 173 -2.30 6.72 22.57
CA SER A 173 -3.32 7.71 22.24
C SER A 173 -2.77 9.12 22.46
N LYS A 174 -3.45 10.16 21.93
CA LYS A 174 -3.04 11.56 22.05
C LYS A 174 -2.70 12.04 23.48
N TRP A 175 -3.26 11.42 24.51
CA TRP A 175 -3.15 11.86 25.91
C TRP A 175 -2.65 10.79 26.88
N SER A 176 -2.49 9.54 26.43
CA SER A 176 -2.04 8.44 27.30
C SER A 176 -1.39 7.29 26.53
N GLN A 177 -0.41 6.66 27.17
CA GLN A 177 0.15 5.38 26.77
C GLN A 177 -0.18 4.35 27.86
N LYS A 178 -0.73 3.19 27.46
CA LYS A 178 -0.98 2.05 28.35
C LYS A 178 -0.21 0.84 27.84
N ILE A 179 0.33 0.05 28.75
CA ILE A 179 1.01 -1.21 28.45
C ILE A 179 0.28 -2.34 29.18
N GLU A 180 0.00 -3.43 28.47
CA GLU A 180 -0.47 -4.70 29.01
C GLU A 180 0.49 -5.81 28.52
N LYS A 181 0.79 -6.79 29.37
CA LYS A 181 1.69 -7.92 29.06
C LYS A 181 1.00 -9.25 29.36
N MET A 182 1.28 -10.25 28.53
CA MET A 182 0.74 -11.61 28.67
C MET A 182 1.75 -12.66 28.19
N SER A 183 1.55 -13.92 28.57
CA SER A 183 2.39 -15.04 28.14
C SER A 183 2.38 -15.21 26.62
N TYR A 184 3.57 -15.27 26.00
CA TYR A 184 3.72 -15.54 24.56
C TYR A 184 3.49 -17.03 24.25
N GLY A 185 2.21 -17.43 24.25
CA GLY A 185 1.74 -18.79 23.93
C GLY A 185 0.99 -18.91 22.59
N LYS A 186 0.96 -17.84 21.79
CA LYS A 186 0.35 -17.75 20.46
C LYS A 186 1.17 -16.83 19.58
N LEU A 187 1.11 -17.08 18.27
CA LEU A 187 1.81 -16.28 17.27
C LEU A 187 1.20 -14.87 17.13
N LEU A 188 2.01 -13.90 16.74
CA LEU A 188 1.68 -12.47 16.72
C LEU A 188 0.47 -12.19 15.82
N HIS A 189 0.41 -12.84 14.65
CA HIS A 189 -0.73 -12.75 13.74
C HIS A 189 -2.04 -13.26 14.38
N GLN A 190 -2.01 -14.28 15.25
CA GLN A 190 -3.20 -14.80 15.94
C GLN A 190 -3.66 -13.86 17.06
N ALA A 191 -2.72 -13.17 17.70
CA ALA A 191 -3.04 -12.12 18.68
C ALA A 191 -3.64 -10.89 17.97
N MET A 192 -3.14 -10.56 16.78
CA MET A 192 -3.66 -9.49 15.93
C MET A 192 -5.04 -9.82 15.37
N GLU A 193 -5.26 -11.02 14.81
CA GLU A 193 -6.56 -11.53 14.38
C GLU A 193 -7.62 -11.40 15.50
N TYR A 194 -7.29 -11.88 16.70
CA TYR A 194 -8.15 -11.74 17.87
C TYR A 194 -8.43 -10.28 18.23
N LEU A 195 -7.43 -9.39 18.15
CA LEU A 195 -7.61 -7.96 18.38
C LEU A 195 -8.56 -7.33 17.35
N VAL A 196 -8.39 -7.65 16.07
CA VAL A 196 -9.18 -7.13 14.95
C VAL A 196 -10.64 -7.60 15.06
N SER A 197 -10.92 -8.89 15.24
CA SER A 197 -12.29 -9.37 15.53
C SER A 197 -12.85 -8.79 16.84
N ARG A 198 -12.02 -8.46 17.83
CA ARG A 198 -12.50 -7.83 19.08
C ARG A 198 -12.99 -6.40 18.88
N PHE A 199 -12.41 -5.65 17.97
CA PHE A 199 -12.86 -4.30 17.58
C PHE A 199 -14.01 -4.34 16.56
N PHE A 200 -13.88 -5.16 15.52
CA PHE A 200 -14.68 -5.04 14.30
C PHE A 200 -15.62 -6.23 14.04
N GLY A 201 -15.44 -7.33 14.75
CA GLY A 201 -16.20 -8.56 14.55
C GLY A 201 -17.71 -8.35 14.67
N ARG A 202 -18.43 -8.77 13.63
CA ARG A 202 -19.87 -8.63 13.40
C ARG A 202 -20.35 -7.19 13.38
N ARG A 203 -19.51 -6.25 12.95
CA ARG A 203 -19.89 -4.86 12.66
C ARG A 203 -19.72 -4.53 11.18
N ARG A 204 -20.57 -3.64 10.72
CA ARG A 204 -20.45 -2.94 9.44
C ARG A 204 -19.59 -1.69 9.63
N ILE A 205 -18.73 -1.37 8.66
CA ILE A 205 -17.77 -0.26 8.76
C ILE A 205 -17.76 0.59 7.47
N PHE A 206 -17.73 1.91 7.64
CA PHE A 206 -17.36 2.89 6.63
C PHE A 206 -15.94 3.40 6.91
N LEU A 207 -15.08 3.40 5.89
CA LEU A 207 -13.69 3.82 5.97
C LEU A 207 -13.40 4.98 5.00
N ASP A 208 -12.74 6.03 5.48
CA ASP A 208 -12.16 7.03 4.58
C ASP A 208 -10.81 6.55 4.00
N SER A 209 -9.99 5.90 4.82
CA SER A 209 -8.70 5.29 4.44
C SER A 209 -8.47 3.96 5.15
N LEU A 210 -7.95 2.97 4.42
CA LEU A 210 -7.60 1.64 4.91
C LEU A 210 -6.19 1.23 4.45
N LYS A 211 -5.30 0.85 5.38
CA LYS A 211 -3.98 0.27 5.10
C LYS A 211 -3.86 -1.18 5.57
N LEU A 212 -3.44 -2.11 4.71
CA LEU A 212 -3.25 -3.55 5.04
C LEU A 212 -1.82 -4.04 4.77
N GLN A 213 -1.24 -4.82 5.69
CA GLN A 213 0.08 -5.44 5.53
C GLN A 213 0.16 -6.80 6.28
N GLY A 214 0.21 -7.91 5.54
CA GLY A 214 0.60 -9.23 6.08
C GLY A 214 -0.32 -9.86 7.15
N VAL A 215 -1.57 -9.41 7.32
CA VAL A 215 -2.57 -10.07 8.19
C VAL A 215 -3.93 -10.15 7.48
N PRO A 216 -4.55 -11.34 7.36
CA PRO A 216 -5.92 -11.43 6.89
C PRO A 216 -6.87 -10.74 7.87
N LEU A 217 -7.70 -9.83 7.37
CA LEU A 217 -8.84 -9.32 8.13
C LEU A 217 -9.80 -10.49 8.41
N PRO A 218 -10.24 -10.71 9.67
CA PRO A 218 -11.11 -11.83 10.00
C PRO A 218 -12.43 -11.82 9.23
N CYS A 219 -12.91 -13.00 8.85
CA CYS A 219 -14.12 -13.18 8.05
C CYS A 219 -15.44 -12.70 8.71
N ASP A 220 -15.39 -12.21 9.96
CA ASP A 220 -16.53 -11.57 10.64
C ASP A 220 -16.52 -10.03 10.59
N VAL A 221 -15.57 -9.40 9.88
CA VAL A 221 -15.56 -7.95 9.61
C VAL A 221 -16.25 -7.64 8.27
N TYR A 222 -17.17 -6.66 8.27
CA TYR A 222 -17.92 -6.25 7.07
C TYR A 222 -17.62 -4.79 6.69
N LEU A 223 -17.12 -4.58 5.48
CA LEU A 223 -16.73 -3.27 4.96
C LEU A 223 -17.81 -2.76 4.00
N VAL A 224 -18.61 -1.79 4.44
CA VAL A 224 -19.75 -1.26 3.68
C VAL A 224 -19.30 -0.28 2.60
N LYS A 225 -18.26 0.50 2.89
CA LYS A 225 -17.63 1.40 1.93
C LYS A 225 -16.21 1.72 2.36
N VAL A 226 -15.28 1.74 1.42
CA VAL A 226 -13.90 2.21 1.61
C VAL A 226 -13.62 3.28 0.57
N ASN A 227 -13.37 4.52 1.01
CA ASN A 227 -13.17 5.66 0.11
C ASN A 227 -11.76 5.68 -0.52
N GLY A 228 -10.76 5.11 0.17
CA GLY A 228 -9.39 4.92 -0.32
C GLY A 228 -8.65 3.85 0.48
N THR A 229 -7.67 3.20 -0.16
CA THR A 229 -7.00 2.01 0.39
C THR A 229 -5.52 1.95 -0.04
N CYS A 230 -4.59 1.50 0.84
CA CYS A 230 -3.19 1.11 0.59
C CYS A 230 -3.00 -0.34 1.06
N VAL A 231 -2.35 -1.23 0.33
CA VAL A 231 -2.33 -2.67 0.67
C VAL A 231 -1.05 -3.32 0.18
N THR A 232 -0.23 -4.02 0.97
CA THR A 232 1.03 -4.56 0.39
C THR A 232 0.81 -5.62 -0.70
N PRO A 233 1.80 -5.99 -1.55
CA PRO A 233 1.68 -7.12 -2.46
C PRO A 233 1.12 -8.39 -1.79
N ASP A 234 1.67 -8.79 -0.63
CA ASP A 234 1.10 -9.83 0.22
C ASP A 234 -0.36 -9.53 0.64
N GLY A 235 -0.65 -8.26 0.90
CA GLY A 235 -1.98 -7.73 1.18
C GLY A 235 -3.01 -7.89 0.05
N LEU A 236 -2.60 -8.00 -1.23
CA LEU A 236 -3.54 -8.25 -2.34
C LEU A 236 -4.19 -9.62 -2.20
N GLU A 237 -3.39 -10.64 -1.89
CA GLU A 237 -3.91 -11.98 -1.64
C GLU A 237 -4.87 -11.96 -0.45
N LEU A 238 -4.53 -11.19 0.60
CA LEU A 238 -5.36 -11.01 1.79
C LEU A 238 -6.66 -10.20 1.49
N MET A 239 -6.66 -9.33 0.49
CA MET A 239 -7.87 -8.66 -0.01
C MET A 239 -8.82 -9.59 -0.74
N TRP A 240 -8.34 -10.65 -1.41
CA TRP A 240 -9.22 -11.62 -2.06
C TRP A 240 -10.18 -12.30 -1.07
N TYR A 241 -9.73 -12.54 0.16
CA TYR A 241 -10.56 -13.05 1.26
C TYR A 241 -11.56 -12.01 1.81
N LEU A 242 -11.41 -10.72 1.49
CA LEU A 242 -12.31 -9.64 1.92
C LEU A 242 -13.41 -9.32 0.91
N LEU A 243 -13.22 -9.63 -0.37
CA LEU A 243 -14.23 -9.38 -1.42
C LEU A 243 -15.64 -9.90 -1.07
N PRO A 244 -15.83 -11.07 -0.42
CA PRO A 244 -17.17 -11.54 -0.01
C PRO A 244 -17.87 -10.68 1.06
N ASN A 245 -17.11 -9.84 1.78
CA ASN A 245 -17.58 -9.00 2.89
C ASN A 245 -17.46 -7.48 2.60
N LEU A 246 -17.12 -7.10 1.35
CA LEU A 246 -16.91 -5.73 0.89
C LEU A 246 -18.08 -5.28 0.01
N GLU A 247 -18.93 -4.36 0.49
CA GLU A 247 -20.11 -3.90 -0.26
C GLU A 247 -19.78 -2.81 -1.30
N SER A 248 -18.70 -2.04 -1.10
CA SER A 248 -18.30 -0.94 -2.00
C SER A 248 -16.85 -0.48 -1.75
N LEU A 249 -16.14 -0.18 -2.84
CA LEU A 249 -14.76 0.33 -2.87
C LEU A 249 -14.70 1.48 -3.89
N ASP A 250 -14.25 2.67 -3.48
CA ASP A 250 -14.11 3.83 -4.40
C ASP A 250 -12.72 3.87 -5.04
N SER A 251 -11.70 3.45 -4.29
CA SER A 251 -10.32 3.36 -4.78
C SER A 251 -9.49 2.41 -3.91
N LEU A 252 -8.60 1.67 -4.56
CA LEU A 252 -7.50 0.95 -3.93
C LEU A 252 -6.19 1.34 -4.62
N LYS A 253 -5.17 1.48 -3.79
CA LYS A 253 -3.76 1.41 -4.13
C LYS A 253 -3.19 0.21 -3.36
N VAL A 254 -2.26 -0.54 -3.93
CA VAL A 254 -1.52 -1.58 -3.19
C VAL A 254 -0.30 -0.86 -2.53
N CYS A 255 0.89 -1.40 -2.21
CA CYS A 255 1.94 -0.68 -1.42
C CYS A 255 3.23 -1.54 -1.26
N ASP A 256 4.36 -1.25 -1.91
CA ASP A 256 5.60 -2.05 -1.68
C ASP A 256 6.09 -1.97 -0.21
N GLU A 257 6.92 -2.92 0.25
CA GLU A 257 7.17 -3.09 1.71
C GLU A 257 7.77 -1.86 2.42
N ASP A 258 8.57 -1.06 1.72
CA ASP A 258 9.11 0.22 2.20
C ASP A 258 8.35 1.45 1.64
N ASP A 259 7.42 1.27 0.69
CA ASP A 259 6.76 2.36 -0.07
C ASP A 259 5.24 2.43 0.13
N GLU A 260 4.75 3.62 0.48
CA GLU A 260 3.32 3.90 0.43
C GLU A 260 2.86 4.19 -1.02
N GLU A 261 2.52 3.13 -1.78
CA GLU A 261 1.28 2.96 -2.59
C GLU A 261 1.41 2.45 -4.05
N PHE A 262 0.75 1.32 -4.41
CA PHE A 262 1.08 0.56 -5.64
C PHE A 262 0.25 -0.72 -6.05
N ALA A 263 -0.79 -0.83 -6.89
CA ALA A 263 -2.06 -0.12 -7.16
C ALA A 263 -3.19 -1.17 -7.55
N ASP A 264 -4.51 -0.86 -7.55
CA ASP A 264 -5.65 -1.80 -7.79
C ASP A 264 -5.92 -2.26 -9.25
N THR A 265 -6.57 -3.41 -9.44
CA THR A 265 -6.96 -3.99 -10.74
C THR A 265 -8.36 -3.63 -11.25
N ASP A 266 -9.28 -3.09 -10.44
CA ASP A 266 -10.67 -2.75 -10.87
C ASP A 266 -10.99 -1.22 -10.92
N ALA A 267 -10.03 -0.33 -10.58
CA ALA A 267 -10.23 1.13 -10.64
C ALA A 267 -10.25 1.71 -12.08
N GLU A 268 -11.10 2.70 -12.36
CA GLU A 268 -11.12 3.37 -13.69
C GLU A 268 -9.78 4.07 -14.00
N MET A 269 -9.14 4.66 -12.99
CA MET A 269 -7.79 5.21 -13.10
C MET A 269 -6.83 4.58 -12.10
N LEU A 270 -5.61 4.30 -12.57
CA LEU A 270 -4.49 3.76 -11.82
C LEU A 270 -3.28 4.68 -11.87
N VAL A 271 -2.50 4.73 -10.78
CA VAL A 271 -1.17 5.38 -10.80
C VAL A 271 -0.15 4.47 -10.11
N LEU A 272 1.02 4.35 -10.74
CA LEU A 272 2.10 3.42 -10.43
C LEU A 272 3.40 4.20 -10.23
N HIS A 273 4.10 3.99 -9.13
CA HIS A 273 5.32 4.75 -8.77
C HIS A 273 6.63 4.12 -9.22
N SER A 274 6.55 2.89 -9.72
CA SER A 274 7.61 2.14 -10.40
C SER A 274 7.02 1.51 -11.67
N PHE A 275 7.86 0.95 -12.52
CA PHE A 275 7.44 0.16 -13.68
C PHE A 275 7.21 -1.30 -13.22
N PRO A 276 5.96 -1.81 -13.14
CA PRO A 276 5.69 -3.13 -12.55
C PRO A 276 6.10 -4.32 -13.45
N GLY A 277 6.82 -4.06 -14.54
CA GLY A 277 7.13 -5.03 -15.58
C GLY A 277 5.95 -5.28 -16.53
N ILE A 278 6.28 -5.57 -17.80
CA ILE A 278 5.29 -5.77 -18.87
C ILE A 278 4.24 -6.87 -18.56
N GLN A 279 4.64 -7.92 -17.83
CA GLN A 279 3.74 -9.02 -17.44
C GLN A 279 2.64 -8.61 -16.46
N HIS A 280 2.75 -7.44 -15.80
CA HIS A 280 1.69 -6.86 -14.99
C HIS A 280 0.89 -5.83 -15.78
N LEU A 281 1.54 -4.95 -16.56
CA LEU A 281 0.85 -3.96 -17.41
C LEU A 281 -0.16 -4.60 -18.38
N ARG A 282 0.18 -5.75 -19.00
CA ARG A 282 -0.74 -6.50 -19.88
C ARG A 282 -2.00 -7.00 -19.17
N LYS A 283 -1.94 -7.29 -17.86
CA LYS A 283 -3.07 -7.79 -17.07
C LYS A 283 -4.03 -6.69 -16.62
N LEU A 284 -3.60 -5.42 -16.64
CA LEU A 284 -4.42 -4.28 -16.22
C LEU A 284 -5.64 -4.12 -17.13
N LYS A 285 -6.77 -3.75 -16.50
CA LYS A 285 -8.05 -3.42 -17.17
C LYS A 285 -8.46 -1.96 -16.97
N ASN A 286 -7.70 -1.24 -16.14
CA ASN A 286 -7.89 0.15 -15.80
C ASN A 286 -7.88 1.01 -17.08
N LYS A 287 -8.76 2.00 -17.15
CA LYS A 287 -9.00 2.80 -18.36
C LYS A 287 -8.01 3.95 -18.48
N GLU A 288 -7.62 4.59 -17.38
CA GLU A 288 -6.41 5.42 -17.34
C GLU A 288 -5.35 4.74 -16.46
N VAL A 289 -4.10 4.76 -16.91
CA VAL A 289 -2.94 4.34 -16.10
C VAL A 289 -1.86 5.41 -16.24
N PHE A 290 -1.22 5.80 -15.15
CA PHE A 290 -0.08 6.70 -15.17
C PHE A 290 1.11 6.09 -14.42
N VAL A 291 2.23 5.91 -15.11
CA VAL A 291 3.49 5.42 -14.54
C VAL A 291 4.41 6.61 -14.28
N LYS A 292 5.03 6.64 -13.10
CA LYS A 292 5.76 7.78 -12.53
C LYS A 292 7.28 7.56 -12.39
N GLN A 293 7.82 6.52 -13.01
CA GLN A 293 9.23 6.16 -12.87
C GLN A 293 10.01 6.40 -14.15
N ASP A 294 11.24 6.86 -13.98
CA ASP A 294 12.11 7.42 -15.02
C ASP A 294 12.54 6.43 -16.11
N CYS A 295 12.31 5.11 -15.93
CA CYS A 295 12.75 4.09 -16.88
C CYS A 295 11.68 3.03 -17.20
N PHE A 296 11.36 2.94 -18.49
CA PHE A 296 10.80 1.76 -19.14
C PHE A 296 11.67 1.44 -20.36
N SER A 297 11.82 0.17 -20.74
CA SER A 297 12.55 -0.14 -21.97
C SER A 297 11.65 0.04 -23.20
N ALA A 298 12.23 0.43 -24.33
CA ALA A 298 11.48 0.49 -25.59
C ALA A 298 10.87 -0.86 -25.99
N LEU A 299 11.51 -1.97 -25.60
CA LEU A 299 11.01 -3.32 -25.79
C LEU A 299 9.73 -3.59 -24.98
N ASP A 300 9.64 -3.11 -23.73
CA ASP A 300 8.42 -3.28 -22.92
C ASP A 300 7.22 -2.52 -23.52
N VAL A 301 7.44 -1.30 -24.03
CA VAL A 301 6.39 -0.52 -24.71
C VAL A 301 5.93 -1.20 -26.00
N LEU A 302 6.86 -1.71 -26.82
CA LEU A 302 6.50 -2.49 -28.02
C LEU A 302 5.70 -3.75 -27.65
N LEU A 303 6.12 -4.49 -26.62
CA LEU A 303 5.40 -5.65 -26.11
C LEU A 303 4.01 -5.29 -25.52
N LEU A 304 3.78 -4.04 -25.10
CA LEU A 304 2.45 -3.57 -24.68
C LEU A 304 1.58 -3.17 -25.88
N VAL A 305 2.16 -2.51 -26.88
CA VAL A 305 1.49 -2.14 -28.14
C VAL A 305 1.06 -3.39 -28.91
N GLU A 306 1.93 -4.39 -29.05
CA GLU A 306 1.60 -5.70 -29.65
C GLU A 306 0.45 -6.39 -28.92
N ASP A 307 0.46 -6.39 -27.58
CA ASP A 307 -0.61 -6.97 -26.76
C ASP A 307 -1.94 -6.26 -27.01
N TRP A 308 -1.96 -4.92 -27.03
CA TRP A 308 -3.17 -4.13 -27.31
C TRP A 308 -3.72 -4.34 -28.72
N LEU A 309 -2.85 -4.48 -29.72
CA LEU A 309 -3.22 -4.78 -31.10
C LEU A 309 -3.72 -6.23 -31.26
N MET A 310 -3.24 -7.17 -30.45
CA MET A 310 -3.66 -8.57 -30.47
C MET A 310 -4.94 -8.86 -29.67
N THR A 311 -5.10 -8.24 -28.48
CA THR A 311 -6.27 -8.46 -27.61
C THR A 311 -7.42 -7.51 -27.90
N GLY A 312 -7.13 -6.32 -28.41
CA GLY A 312 -8.01 -5.17 -28.34
C GLY A 312 -8.06 -4.55 -26.94
N ARG A 313 -8.39 -3.26 -26.87
CA ARG A 313 -8.66 -2.48 -25.66
C ARG A 313 -9.82 -1.52 -25.92
N ASP A 314 -10.46 -1.05 -24.87
CA ASP A 314 -11.66 -0.21 -24.97
C ASP A 314 -11.37 1.22 -25.42
N LEU A 315 -12.39 1.88 -25.98
CA LEU A 315 -12.28 3.27 -26.41
C LEU A 315 -11.98 4.18 -25.21
N GLY A 316 -10.88 4.93 -25.30
CA GLY A 316 -10.41 5.80 -24.23
C GLY A 316 -9.44 5.12 -23.24
N THR A 317 -9.06 3.85 -23.42
CA THR A 317 -7.94 3.27 -22.66
C THR A 317 -6.67 4.07 -22.93
N CYS A 318 -6.03 4.58 -21.88
CA CYS A 318 -4.95 5.56 -21.97
C CYS A 318 -3.87 5.30 -20.90
N PHE A 319 -2.68 4.88 -21.34
CA PHE A 319 -1.52 4.66 -20.47
C PHE A 319 -0.51 5.78 -20.70
N LYS A 320 -0.09 6.44 -19.63
CA LYS A 320 0.85 7.57 -19.63
C LYS A 320 2.11 7.19 -18.86
N PHE A 321 3.24 7.73 -19.24
CA PHE A 321 4.54 7.49 -18.61
C PHE A 321 5.26 8.84 -18.45
N GLU A 322 5.69 9.16 -17.24
CA GLU A 322 6.56 10.30 -16.93
C GLU A 322 8.00 9.93 -17.31
N VAL A 323 8.72 10.82 -18.00
CA VAL A 323 10.06 10.55 -18.57
C VAL A 323 10.94 11.79 -18.43
N ASP A 324 12.17 11.64 -17.95
CA ASP A 324 13.15 12.72 -17.95
C ASP A 324 13.72 12.99 -19.36
N SER A 325 14.08 14.24 -19.60
CA SER A 325 14.88 14.71 -20.72
C SER A 325 16.09 13.84 -21.09
N ASP A 326 16.80 13.25 -20.12
CA ASP A 326 17.95 12.38 -20.37
C ASP A 326 17.54 10.98 -20.91
N GLU A 327 16.31 10.52 -20.64
CA GLU A 327 15.75 9.23 -21.10
C GLU A 327 14.90 9.36 -22.38
N MET A 328 14.76 10.57 -22.95
CA MET A 328 14.00 10.82 -24.17
C MET A 328 14.48 10.02 -25.40
N ASP A 329 15.74 9.59 -25.43
CA ASP A 329 16.24 8.68 -26.46
C ASP A 329 15.49 7.33 -26.46
N GLN A 330 14.94 6.88 -25.32
CA GLN A 330 14.08 5.68 -25.29
C GLN A 330 12.70 5.96 -25.90
N VAL A 331 12.07 7.10 -25.58
CA VAL A 331 10.78 7.51 -26.18
C VAL A 331 10.89 7.67 -27.70
N LEU A 332 11.98 8.27 -28.19
CA LEU A 332 12.22 8.40 -29.63
C LEU A 332 12.41 7.03 -30.31
N ARG A 333 13.17 6.10 -29.69
CA ARG A 333 13.30 4.72 -30.17
C ARG A 333 11.95 3.98 -30.18
N CYS A 334 11.13 4.13 -29.13
CA CYS A 334 9.77 3.58 -29.11
C CYS A 334 8.97 4.05 -30.32
N LEU A 335 8.93 5.37 -30.57
CA LEU A 335 8.13 5.95 -31.64
C LEU A 335 8.66 5.57 -33.03
N GLU A 336 9.97 5.47 -33.21
CA GLU A 336 10.55 4.93 -34.44
C GLU A 336 10.23 3.45 -34.66
N ASP A 337 10.19 2.62 -33.61
CA ASP A 337 9.86 1.19 -33.74
C ASP A 337 8.35 0.95 -33.92
N ILE A 338 7.51 1.76 -33.26
CA ILE A 338 6.05 1.82 -33.49
C ILE A 338 5.74 2.30 -34.93
N GLU A 339 6.52 3.25 -35.48
CA GLU A 339 6.40 3.70 -36.88
C GLU A 339 6.76 2.60 -37.90
N LYS A 340 7.53 1.57 -37.50
CA LYS A 340 7.89 0.42 -38.34
C LYS A 340 6.83 -0.70 -38.32
N MET A 341 5.80 -0.61 -37.48
CA MET A 341 4.74 -1.63 -37.38
C MET A 341 3.76 -1.59 -38.55
N ASP A 342 3.16 -2.74 -38.88
CA ASP A 342 2.21 -2.85 -40.00
C ASP A 342 1.00 -1.91 -39.82
N ASN A 343 0.71 -1.10 -40.85
CA ASN A 343 -0.34 -0.08 -40.90
C ASN A 343 -0.13 1.14 -39.97
N ALA A 344 1.03 1.28 -39.33
CA ALA A 344 1.37 2.50 -38.62
C ALA A 344 1.44 3.72 -39.56
N ARG A 345 1.05 4.90 -39.05
CA ARG A 345 1.14 6.17 -39.78
C ARG A 345 1.53 7.31 -38.84
N ARG A 346 2.43 8.19 -39.29
CA ARG A 346 2.74 9.45 -38.57
C ARG A 346 1.53 10.37 -38.57
N ALA A 347 1.21 10.95 -37.42
CA ALA A 347 0.34 12.12 -37.38
C ALA A 347 1.14 13.37 -37.78
N VAL A 348 0.60 14.18 -38.68
CA VAL A 348 1.34 15.32 -39.25
C VAL A 348 1.27 16.54 -38.32
N THR A 349 2.13 16.55 -37.30
CA THR A 349 2.52 17.77 -36.58
C THR A 349 3.64 18.48 -37.36
N GLY A 350 3.52 19.78 -37.60
CA GLY A 350 4.33 20.48 -38.61
C GLY A 350 5.85 20.56 -38.33
N PHE A 351 6.62 20.50 -39.42
CA PHE A 351 8.01 20.95 -39.61
C PHE A 351 9.15 20.37 -38.75
N ASP A 352 8.92 19.46 -37.81
CA ASP A 352 9.97 18.68 -37.17
C ASP A 352 10.14 17.28 -37.80
N PHE A 353 11.38 16.78 -37.84
CA PHE A 353 11.75 15.53 -38.51
C PHE A 353 11.54 14.27 -37.64
N SER A 354 11.33 14.40 -36.33
CA SER A 354 10.99 13.27 -35.44
C SER A 354 9.49 12.94 -35.47
N PRO A 355 9.09 11.67 -35.23
CA PRO A 355 7.69 11.31 -35.07
C PRO A 355 7.20 11.75 -33.68
N LYS A 356 6.60 12.95 -33.58
CA LYS A 356 5.97 13.42 -32.32
C LYS A 356 4.73 12.62 -31.93
N CYS A 357 4.06 12.04 -32.93
CA CYS A 357 2.88 11.23 -32.76
C CYS A 357 2.79 10.20 -33.90
N VAL A 358 2.58 8.94 -33.56
CA VAL A 358 2.31 7.81 -34.46
C VAL A 358 0.93 7.25 -34.09
N VAL A 359 0.15 6.80 -35.07
CA VAL A 359 -1.11 6.09 -34.82
C VAL A 359 -1.16 4.77 -35.60
N ILE A 360 -1.73 3.73 -35.00
CA ILE A 360 -1.94 2.40 -35.60
C ILE A 360 -3.44 2.06 -35.55
N PRO A 361 -4.09 1.66 -36.65
CA PRO A 361 -5.47 1.18 -36.63
C PRO A 361 -5.66 -0.04 -35.72
N MET A 362 -6.69 -0.01 -34.86
CA MET A 362 -7.06 -1.17 -34.04
C MET A 362 -7.80 -2.22 -34.89
N PRO A 363 -7.83 -3.51 -34.50
CA PRO A 363 -8.44 -4.60 -35.28
C PRO A 363 -9.92 -4.39 -35.66
N ASN A 364 -10.64 -3.52 -34.95
CA ASN A 364 -12.04 -3.18 -35.20
C ASN A 364 -12.25 -2.16 -36.34
N ASN A 365 -11.18 -1.57 -36.90
CA ASN A 365 -11.21 -0.55 -37.97
C ASN A 365 -12.09 0.68 -37.68
N THR A 366 -12.38 0.95 -36.41
CA THR A 366 -13.13 2.14 -35.93
C THR A 366 -12.33 2.96 -34.92
N MET A 367 -11.36 2.33 -34.26
CA MET A 367 -10.43 2.96 -33.31
C MET A 367 -9.00 2.95 -33.85
N GLU A 368 -8.15 3.81 -33.32
CA GLU A 368 -6.70 3.80 -33.49
C GLU A 368 -6.00 3.89 -32.13
N LEU A 369 -4.85 3.23 -32.00
CA LEU A 369 -3.91 3.42 -30.92
C LEU A 369 -2.96 4.55 -31.30
N MET A 370 -3.03 5.67 -30.59
CA MET A 370 -2.10 6.78 -30.66
C MET A 370 -0.94 6.55 -29.69
N ALA A 371 0.29 6.77 -30.17
CA ALA A 371 1.49 6.93 -29.37
C ALA A 371 2.04 8.34 -29.61
N ASP A 372 2.04 9.22 -28.61
CA ASP A 372 2.59 10.57 -28.71
C ASP A 372 3.44 10.96 -27.47
N TYR A 373 4.18 12.05 -27.57
CA TYR A 373 4.87 12.63 -26.42
C TYR A 373 4.76 14.15 -26.38
N GLN A 374 4.63 14.70 -25.18
CA GLN A 374 4.51 16.14 -24.94
C GLN A 374 5.41 16.53 -23.77
N ARG A 375 6.09 17.67 -23.85
CA ARG A 375 6.83 18.24 -22.70
C ARG A 375 5.82 18.73 -21.66
N ASP A 376 6.12 18.56 -20.37
CA ASP A 376 5.28 19.14 -19.34
C ASP A 376 5.23 20.69 -19.44
N ALA A 377 4.13 21.27 -18.97
CA ALA A 377 3.86 22.70 -19.07
C ALA A 377 4.44 23.51 -17.89
N LYS A 378 5.06 22.86 -16.90
CA LYS A 378 5.59 23.46 -15.66
C LYS A 378 7.06 23.12 -15.45
N ASP A 379 7.44 21.86 -15.70
CA ASP A 379 8.84 21.45 -15.75
C ASP A 379 9.35 21.33 -17.20
N ASN A 380 10.51 21.91 -17.49
CA ASN A 380 11.11 21.83 -18.83
C ASN A 380 11.93 20.55 -19.05
N ASN A 381 12.27 19.84 -17.98
CA ASN A 381 13.05 18.61 -18.01
C ASN A 381 12.14 17.37 -18.17
N LEU A 382 10.85 17.46 -17.85
CA LEU A 382 9.93 16.31 -17.92
C LEU A 382 9.13 16.27 -19.22
N PHE A 383 8.91 15.05 -19.70
CA PHE A 383 8.03 14.72 -20.82
C PHE A 383 7.04 13.63 -20.40
N ILE A 384 5.85 13.67 -20.99
CA ILE A 384 4.82 12.63 -20.83
C ILE A 384 4.70 11.89 -22.15
N PHE A 385 5.10 10.61 -22.17
CA PHE A 385 4.79 9.68 -23.26
C PHE A 385 3.41 9.07 -23.02
N THR A 386 2.58 8.99 -24.06
CA THR A 386 1.19 8.53 -23.96
C THR A 386 0.85 7.49 -25.02
N LEU A 387 0.28 6.37 -24.59
CA LEU A 387 -0.43 5.40 -25.41
C LEU A 387 -1.94 5.59 -25.17
N LYS A 388 -2.75 5.78 -26.22
CA LYS A 388 -4.21 6.01 -26.09
C LYS A 388 -5.01 5.39 -27.23
N VAL A 389 -6.05 4.62 -26.90
CA VAL A 389 -7.07 4.18 -27.86
C VAL A 389 -8.10 5.29 -28.05
N GLN A 390 -8.30 5.74 -29.29
CA GLN A 390 -9.22 6.82 -29.66
C GLN A 390 -9.97 6.53 -30.97
N ASN A 391 -10.92 7.37 -31.37
CA ASN A 391 -11.58 7.22 -32.67
C ASN A 391 -10.61 7.61 -33.80
N ILE A 392 -10.72 6.96 -34.96
CA ILE A 392 -9.84 7.24 -36.11
C ILE A 392 -9.93 8.71 -36.54
N GLY A 393 -8.82 9.44 -36.44
CA GLY A 393 -8.73 10.85 -36.83
C GLY A 393 -9.16 11.86 -35.74
N GLU A 394 -9.29 11.43 -34.48
CA GLU A 394 -9.64 12.27 -33.34
C GLU A 394 -8.48 13.17 -32.88
N PHE A 395 -8.08 14.13 -33.74
CA PHE A 395 -7.03 15.10 -33.43
C PHE A 395 -7.59 16.35 -32.74
N PHE A 396 -7.01 16.70 -31.58
CA PHE A 396 -7.23 17.99 -30.94
C PHE A 396 -6.61 19.11 -31.79
N GLU A 397 -7.45 20.03 -32.28
CA GLU A 397 -6.95 21.26 -32.91
C GLU A 397 -6.21 22.13 -31.87
N PHE A 398 -4.90 22.35 -32.08
CA PHE A 398 -4.15 23.39 -31.39
C PHE A 398 -4.68 24.79 -31.78
N LYS A 399 -5.67 25.30 -31.06
CA LYS A 399 -6.21 26.65 -31.22
C LYS A 399 -5.88 27.55 -30.04
N ASN A 400 -5.28 28.70 -30.38
CA ASN A 400 -4.86 29.73 -29.44
C ASN A 400 -5.98 30.18 -28.50
N ALA A 401 -5.61 30.55 -27.27
CA ALA A 401 -6.53 30.91 -26.20
C ALA A 401 -7.36 32.17 -26.53
N SER A 402 -8.62 32.00 -26.94
CA SER A 402 -9.75 32.83 -26.48
C SER A 402 -11.13 32.30 -26.93
N LYS A 403 -12.02 32.09 -25.94
CA LYS A 403 -13.48 31.86 -26.07
C LYS A 403 -13.97 30.69 -26.95
N VAL A 404 -14.24 29.55 -26.31
CA VAL A 404 -15.62 28.99 -26.12
C VAL A 404 -15.69 28.40 -24.69
N ARG A 405 -16.89 28.20 -24.12
CA ARG A 405 -17.12 27.63 -22.78
C ARG A 405 -17.75 26.23 -22.88
N GLN A 406 -17.58 25.43 -21.81
CA GLN A 406 -18.28 24.14 -21.54
C GLN A 406 -17.86 23.01 -22.53
N THR A 407 -17.37 21.82 -22.13
CA THR A 407 -17.47 21.11 -20.85
C THR A 407 -16.26 20.19 -20.55
N THR A 408 -15.28 20.64 -19.75
CA THR A 408 -14.32 19.76 -19.03
C THR A 408 -13.54 20.58 -17.99
N HIS A 409 -13.84 20.42 -16.70
CA HIS A 409 -13.02 20.93 -15.59
C HIS A 409 -13.20 20.03 -14.35
N PHE A 410 -12.23 19.15 -14.10
CA PHE A 410 -12.10 18.43 -12.83
C PHE A 410 -10.71 18.53 -12.19
N PHE A 411 -9.68 18.92 -12.95
CA PHE A 411 -8.29 18.99 -12.47
C PHE A 411 -7.91 20.30 -11.74
N ASP A 412 -8.51 21.44 -12.10
CA ASP A 412 -8.00 22.77 -11.69
C ASP A 412 -8.26 23.17 -10.22
N PHE A 413 -9.15 22.46 -9.51
CA PHE A 413 -9.75 23.01 -8.28
C PHE A 413 -8.94 22.75 -7.00
N TRP A 414 -8.07 21.74 -6.96
CA TRP A 414 -7.49 21.25 -5.68
C TRP A 414 -6.18 21.92 -5.22
N ILE A 415 -5.58 22.80 -6.04
CA ILE A 415 -4.28 23.45 -5.73
C ILE A 415 -4.40 24.69 -4.81
N LYS A 416 -5.61 25.08 -4.39
CA LYS A 416 -5.83 26.33 -3.61
C LYS A 416 -6.66 26.13 -2.34
N GLY A 417 -5.99 25.91 -1.21
CA GLY A 417 -6.61 25.94 0.12
C GLY A 417 -6.95 27.38 0.57
N GLY A 418 -8.20 27.62 0.97
CA GLY A 418 -8.67 28.92 1.46
C GLY A 418 -10.08 28.86 2.08
N PHE A 419 -10.28 29.50 3.23
CA PHE A 419 -11.45 29.36 4.10
C PHE A 419 -12.76 30.02 3.59
N LEU A 420 -13.90 29.57 4.17
CA LEU A 420 -15.22 30.23 4.34
C LEU A 420 -16.36 30.10 3.28
N ARG A 421 -17.20 29.08 3.53
CA ARG A 421 -18.66 29.14 3.82
C ARG A 421 -19.74 29.47 2.75
N PHE A 422 -20.67 28.51 2.67
CA PHE A 422 -22.13 28.58 2.37
C PHE A 422 -22.63 28.82 0.93
N GLY A 423 -23.25 27.77 0.37
CA GLY A 423 -24.18 27.81 -0.78
C GLY A 423 -24.70 26.41 -1.12
N HIS A 424 -26.02 26.25 -1.27
CA HIS A 424 -26.65 25.10 -1.96
C HIS A 424 -26.50 25.30 -3.50
N THR A 425 -26.64 24.31 -4.41
CA THR A 425 -27.19 22.94 -4.33
C THR A 425 -26.61 22.03 -5.44
N ASP A 426 -26.95 20.74 -5.36
CA ASP A 426 -27.10 19.78 -6.47
C ASP A 426 -25.86 19.11 -7.10
N ARG A 427 -26.17 18.05 -7.88
CA ARG A 427 -25.33 16.88 -8.12
C ARG A 427 -24.53 16.96 -9.42
N GLN A 428 -23.28 16.49 -9.37
CA GLN A 428 -22.71 15.63 -10.40
C GLN A 428 -21.80 14.57 -9.75
N ALA A 429 -21.17 13.71 -10.55
CA ALA A 429 -20.30 12.65 -10.07
C ALA A 429 -18.84 12.99 -10.42
N ASP A 430 -17.97 12.93 -9.41
CA ASP A 430 -16.64 13.53 -9.45
C ASP A 430 -15.57 12.45 -9.54
N THR A 431 -15.12 12.12 -10.76
CA THR A 431 -13.98 11.22 -10.99
C THR A 431 -12.72 11.79 -10.34
N LYS A 432 -12.03 11.00 -9.52
CA LYS A 432 -10.82 11.45 -8.80
C LYS A 432 -9.56 10.83 -9.38
N VAL A 433 -8.60 11.71 -9.68
CA VAL A 433 -7.22 11.36 -10.06
C VAL A 433 -6.29 11.70 -8.90
N VAL A 434 -5.39 10.78 -8.54
CA VAL A 434 -4.35 11.01 -7.51
C VAL A 434 -3.06 10.36 -7.95
N SER A 435 -1.96 11.13 -7.98
CA SER A 435 -0.63 10.67 -8.40
C SER A 435 0.47 11.25 -7.49
N LEU A 436 1.39 10.41 -7.02
CA LEU A 436 2.61 10.85 -6.34
C LEU A 436 3.78 11.05 -7.32
N VAL A 437 4.60 12.04 -7.01
CA VAL A 437 6.06 12.09 -7.24
C VAL A 437 6.61 12.48 -5.88
N HIS A 438 7.73 11.91 -5.41
CA HIS A 438 8.57 12.54 -4.38
C HIS A 438 10.01 11.97 -4.38
N PRO A 439 10.96 12.65 -3.71
CA PRO A 439 12.24 13.04 -4.33
C PRO A 439 13.46 12.18 -3.95
#